data_AF-A0A164H399-F1
#
_entry.id   AF-A0A164H399-F1
#
_cell.length_a   1.000
_cell.length_b   1.000
_cell.length_c   1.000
_cell.angle_alpha   90.00
_cell.angle_beta   90.00
_cell.angle_gamma   90.00
#
_symmetry.space_group_name_H-M   'P 1'
#
loop_
_entity.id
_entity.type
_entity.pdbx_description
1 polymer ?
#
loop_
_entity_poly.entity_id
_entity_poly.type
_entity_poly.pdbx_seq_one_letter_code
_entity_poly.pdbx_strand_id
1 'polypeptide(L)'
;MVLGEAQILGQLKDAVRAAEQAGALGSTLNQLFQRSFAVAKEVRSSTEIGAHSISMAAASVRLASQLFENLQDIRILFVGAGEMNELVATHFAAKQPKGMVIANRSLDRAELLAHRFGADVMP
;
A
#
# COMPACT_ATOMS: atom_id res chain seq x y z
N MET A 1 -3.85 0.04 -13.75
CA MET A 1 -4.69 -0.65 -12.75
C MET A 1 -3.97 -1.94 -12.35
N VAL A 2 -3.85 -2.21 -11.05
CA VAL A 2 -3.10 -3.36 -10.56
C VAL A 2 -4.08 -4.46 -10.13
N LEU A 3 -4.01 -5.60 -10.80
CA LEU A 3 -4.94 -6.71 -10.58
C LEU A 3 -4.53 -7.48 -9.30
N GLY A 4 -5.50 -7.78 -8.44
CA GLY A 4 -5.27 -8.59 -7.24
C GLY A 4 -4.79 -7.84 -5.99
N GLU A 5 -4.75 -6.51 -6.02
CA GLU A 5 -4.40 -5.70 -4.84
C GLU A 5 -5.42 -5.86 -3.70
N ALA A 6 -4.93 -6.08 -2.49
CA ALA A 6 -5.79 -6.36 -1.33
C ALA A 6 -6.39 -5.10 -0.68
N GLN A 7 -5.88 -3.91 -1.02
CA GLN A 7 -6.28 -2.65 -0.37
C GLN A 7 -7.76 -2.32 -0.57
N ILE A 8 -8.31 -2.52 -1.76
CA ILE A 8 -9.74 -2.23 -2.02
C ILE A 8 -10.65 -3.07 -1.12
N LEU A 9 -10.32 -4.35 -0.93
CA LEU A 9 -11.07 -5.24 -0.04
C LEU A 9 -10.96 -4.79 1.44
N GLY A 10 -9.77 -4.34 1.86
CA GLY A 10 -9.55 -3.76 3.18
C GLY A 10 -10.37 -2.49 3.41
N GLN A 11 -10.29 -1.54 2.48
CA GLN A 11 -11.07 -0.30 2.51
C GLN A 11 -12.58 -0.57 2.56
N LEU A 12 -13.05 -1.57 1.81
CA LEU A 12 -14.46 -1.97 1.85
C LEU A 12 -14.86 -2.50 3.23
N LYS A 13 -14.01 -3.30 3.90
CA LYS A 13 -14.27 -3.76 5.27
C LYS A 13 -14.34 -2.61 6.26
N ASP A 14 -13.45 -1.63 6.14
CA ASP A 14 -13.43 -0.48 7.03
C ASP A 14 -14.65 0.43 6.81
N ALA A 15 -15.09 0.60 5.56
CA ALA A 15 -16.33 1.31 5.25
C ALA A 15 -17.56 0.61 5.82
N VAL A 16 -17.63 -0.73 5.75
CA VAL A 16 -18.73 -1.52 6.34
C VAL A 16 -18.74 -1.38 7.87
N ARG A 17 -17.57 -1.45 8.51
CA ARG A 17 -17.45 -1.23 9.97
C ARG A 17 -17.92 0.16 10.38
N ALA A 18 -17.54 1.19 9.62
CA ALA A 18 -17.99 2.55 9.88
C ALA A 18 -19.52 2.69 9.73
N ALA A 19 -20.11 2.06 8.71
CA ALA A 19 -21.55 2.05 8.51
C ALA A 19 -22.31 1.29 9.61
N GLU A 20 -21.75 0.18 10.10
CA GLU A 20 -22.29 -0.59 11.23
C GLU A 20 -22.28 0.23 12.52
N GLN A 21 -21.16 0.88 12.83
CA GLN A 21 -21.02 1.77 14.00
C GLN A 21 -21.97 2.97 13.94
N ALA A 22 -22.24 3.49 12.74
CA ALA A 22 -23.19 4.59 12.53
C ALA A 22 -24.66 4.13 12.50
N GLY A 23 -24.94 2.82 12.58
CA GLY A 23 -26.30 2.27 12.45
C GLY A 23 -26.92 2.42 11.05
N ALA A 24 -26.10 2.76 10.04
CA ALA A 24 -26.53 2.93 8.65
C ALA A 24 -26.56 1.60 7.88
N LEU A 25 -26.01 0.53 8.46
CA LEU A 25 -25.93 -0.79 7.85
C LEU A 25 -27.21 -1.60 8.12
N GLY A 26 -28.16 -1.56 7.18
CA GLY A 26 -29.34 -2.43 7.20
C GLY A 26 -29.01 -3.91 6.93
N SER A 27 -29.98 -4.80 7.19
CA SER A 27 -29.82 -6.26 7.02
C SER A 27 -29.44 -6.68 5.60
N THR A 28 -30.04 -6.06 4.58
CA THR A 28 -29.76 -6.34 3.18
C THR A 28 -28.32 -6.02 2.79
N LEU A 29 -27.83 -4.84 3.17
CA LEU A 29 -26.45 -4.43 2.89
C LEU A 29 -25.44 -5.29 3.67
N ASN A 30 -25.74 -5.61 4.92
CA ASN A 30 -24.89 -6.50 5.70
C ASN A 30 -24.73 -7.87 5.02
N GLN A 31 -25.84 -8.50 4.61
CA GLN A 31 -25.80 -9.79 3.90
C GLN A 31 -25.02 -9.71 2.59
N LEU A 32 -25.20 -8.63 1.82
CA LEU A 32 -24.46 -8.39 0.59
C LEU A 32 -22.95 -8.36 0.85
N PHE A 33 -22.48 -7.55 1.80
CA PHE A 33 -21.06 -7.41 2.09
C PHE A 33 -20.44 -8.69 2.63
N GLN A 34 -21.13 -9.41 3.54
CA GLN A 34 -20.63 -10.70 4.02
C GLN A 34 -20.43 -11.69 2.87
N ARG A 35 -21.37 -11.74 1.92
CA ARG A 35 -21.25 -12.59 0.74
C ARG A 35 -20.15 -12.13 -0.21
N SER A 36 -20.02 -10.82 -0.45
CA SER A 36 -18.92 -10.26 -1.24
C SER A 36 -17.56 -10.58 -0.63
N PHE A 37 -17.40 -10.51 0.70
CA PHE A 37 -16.14 -10.86 1.38
C PHE A 37 -15.82 -12.36 1.28
N ALA A 38 -16.84 -13.22 1.38
CA ALA A 38 -16.66 -14.66 1.20
C ALA A 38 -16.19 -15.00 -0.23
N VAL A 39 -16.84 -14.43 -1.25
CA VAL A 39 -16.45 -14.60 -2.65
C VAL A 39 -15.05 -14.04 -2.91
N ALA A 40 -14.72 -12.86 -2.37
CA ALA A 40 -13.39 -12.29 -2.53
C ALA A 40 -12.29 -13.18 -1.91
N LYS A 41 -12.57 -13.80 -0.75
CA LYS A 41 -11.65 -14.76 -0.13
C LYS A 41 -11.50 -16.02 -0.99
N GLU A 42 -12.61 -16.57 -1.47
CA GLU A 42 -12.63 -17.76 -2.34
C GLU A 42 -11.80 -17.52 -3.59
N VAL A 43 -12.10 -16.47 -4.36
CA VAL A 43 -11.38 -16.10 -5.59
C VAL A 43 -9.88 -15.93 -5.34
N ARG A 44 -9.47 -15.31 -4.22
CA ARG A 44 -8.04 -15.17 -3.89
C ARG A 44 -7.36 -16.50 -3.54
N SER A 45 -8.09 -17.46 -2.98
CA SER A 45 -7.57 -18.77 -2.60
C SER A 45 -7.59 -19.80 -3.72
N SER A 46 -8.57 -19.70 -4.63
CA SER A 46 -8.79 -20.67 -5.72
C SER A 46 -8.18 -20.23 -7.05
N THR A 47 -7.69 -19.00 -7.15
CA THR A 47 -7.07 -18.47 -8.37
C THR A 47 -5.70 -17.84 -8.09
N GLU A 48 -4.90 -17.66 -9.13
CA GLU A 48 -3.57 -17.04 -9.04
C GLU A 48 -3.61 -15.54 -8.71
N ILE A 49 -4.79 -14.92 -8.69
CA ILE A 49 -4.96 -13.49 -8.40
C ILE A 49 -4.45 -13.10 -6.99
N GLY A 50 -4.46 -14.06 -6.06
CA GLY A 50 -3.90 -13.90 -4.72
C GLY A 50 -2.42 -14.23 -4.61
N ALA A 51 -1.90 -15.10 -5.49
CA ALA A 51 -0.51 -15.59 -5.47
C ALA A 51 0.47 -14.60 -6.10
N HIS A 52 0.01 -13.86 -7.11
CA HIS A 52 0.80 -12.84 -7.81
C HIS A 52 0.16 -11.46 -7.69
N SER A 53 -0.29 -11.07 -6.49
CA SER A 53 -0.67 -9.67 -6.26
C SER A 53 0.61 -8.84 -6.38
N ILE A 54 0.89 -8.36 -7.58
CA ILE A 54 1.83 -7.29 -7.80
C ILE A 54 1.24 -6.14 -6.98
N SER A 55 1.81 -5.78 -5.83
CA SER A 55 1.35 -4.57 -5.15
C SER A 55 1.73 -3.36 -6.00
N MET A 56 1.01 -2.24 -5.87
CA MET A 56 1.46 -0.98 -6.49
C MET A 56 2.92 -0.68 -6.15
N ALA A 57 3.34 -0.94 -4.91
CA ALA A 57 4.72 -0.79 -4.46
C ALA A 57 5.72 -1.71 -5.21
N ALA A 58 5.42 -2.99 -5.36
CA ALA A 58 6.27 -3.91 -6.12
C ALA A 58 6.31 -3.55 -7.61
N ALA A 59 5.20 -3.07 -8.17
CA ALA A 59 5.16 -2.54 -9.54
C ALA A 59 6.07 -1.31 -9.69
N SER A 60 6.04 -0.37 -8.75
CA SER A 60 6.88 0.83 -8.76
C SER A 60 8.36 0.48 -8.75
N VAL A 61 8.79 -0.47 -7.90
CA VAL A 61 10.20 -0.92 -7.87
C VAL A 61 10.59 -1.59 -9.18
N ARG A 62 9.75 -2.48 -9.71
CA ARG A 62 10.02 -3.13 -11.00
C ARG A 62 10.16 -2.12 -12.13
N LEU A 63 9.27 -1.13 -12.19
CA LEU A 63 9.34 -0.06 -13.18
C LEU A 63 10.61 0.77 -13.02
N ALA A 64 10.98 1.13 -11.79
CA ALA A 64 12.21 1.86 -11.53
C ALA A 64 13.45 1.06 -11.96
N SER A 65 13.50 -0.25 -11.69
CA SER A 65 14.60 -1.11 -12.16
C SER A 65 14.66 -1.31 -13.68
N GLN A 66 13.57 -1.05 -14.41
CA GLN A 66 13.58 -1.06 -15.88
C GLN A 66 14.09 0.27 -16.46
N LEU A 67 13.88 1.37 -15.74
CA LEU A 67 14.29 2.71 -16.17
C LEU A 67 15.71 3.06 -15.74
N PHE A 68 16.15 2.55 -14.59
CA PHE A 68 17.46 2.80 -14.01
C PHE A 68 18.21 1.47 -13.87
N GLU A 69 19.39 1.38 -14.49
CA GLU A 69 20.20 0.16 -14.51
C GLU A 69 20.60 -0.31 -13.10
N ASN A 70 20.98 0.64 -12.23
CA ASN A 70 21.36 0.35 -10.85
C ASN A 70 20.68 1.31 -9.87
N LEU A 71 19.71 0.81 -9.10
CA LEU A 71 19.03 1.60 -8.07
C LEU A 71 19.96 2.04 -6.94
N GLN A 72 21.08 1.34 -6.71
CA GLN A 72 22.06 1.70 -5.67
C GLN A 72 22.76 3.04 -5.95
N ASP A 73 22.68 3.54 -7.19
CA ASP A 73 23.22 4.85 -7.56
C ASP A 73 22.17 5.97 -7.49
N ILE A 74 20.91 5.63 -7.22
CA ILE A 74 19.77 6.53 -7.27
C ILE A 74 19.37 6.99 -5.87
N ARG A 75 19.09 8.28 -5.72
CA ARG A 75 18.43 8.84 -4.53
C ARG A 75 16.93 8.92 -4.77
N ILE A 76 16.15 8.46 -3.82
CA ILE A 76 14.69 8.36 -3.94
C ILE A 76 14.02 9.36 -3.00
N LEU A 77 13.12 10.18 -3.53
CA LEU A 77 12.27 11.08 -2.76
C LEU A 77 10.85 10.53 -2.69
N PHE A 78 10.36 10.34 -1.47
CA PHE A 78 8.96 10.01 -1.19
C PHE A 78 8.22 11.29 -0.81
N VAL A 79 7.17 11.64 -1.55
CA VAL A 79 6.34 12.81 -1.26
C VAL A 79 5.06 12.35 -0.56
N GLY A 80 4.97 12.66 0.73
CA GLY A 80 3.92 12.24 1.65
C GLY A 80 4.40 11.15 2.63
N ALA A 81 3.82 11.13 3.82
CA ALA A 81 4.05 10.10 4.84
C ALA A 81 2.75 9.32 5.15
N GLY A 82 2.19 8.72 4.11
CA GLY A 82 0.99 7.88 4.18
C GLY A 82 1.32 6.39 4.02
N GLU A 83 0.33 5.54 4.30
CA GLU A 83 0.44 4.08 4.26
C GLU A 83 0.96 3.55 2.90
N MET A 84 0.55 4.18 1.79
CA MET A 84 1.05 3.80 0.46
C MET A 84 2.56 4.05 0.33
N ASN A 85 3.05 5.21 0.78
CA ASN A 85 4.49 5.50 0.71
C ASN A 85 5.29 4.65 1.68
N GLU A 86 4.72 4.25 2.82
CA GLU A 86 5.35 3.26 3.69
C GLU A 86 5.57 1.93 2.97
N LEU A 87 4.54 1.43 2.28
CA LEU A 87 4.64 0.19 1.52
C LEU A 87 5.69 0.33 0.40
N VAL A 88 5.62 1.41 -0.38
CA VAL A 88 6.57 1.67 -1.48
C VAL A 88 8.00 1.81 -0.96
N ALA A 89 8.21 2.55 0.13
CA ALA A 89 9.50 2.70 0.79
C ALA A 89 10.06 1.36 1.29
N THR A 90 9.22 0.49 1.85
CA THR A 90 9.63 -0.86 2.25
C THR A 90 10.21 -1.65 1.07
N HIS A 91 9.53 -1.60 -0.07
CA HIS A 91 9.98 -2.31 -1.28
C HIS A 91 11.27 -1.71 -1.88
N PHE A 92 11.45 -0.38 -1.83
CA PHE A 92 12.68 0.26 -2.29
C PHE A 92 13.85 0.07 -1.33
N ALA A 93 13.62 0.11 -0.01
CA ALA A 93 14.65 -0.15 0.99
C ALA A 93 15.29 -1.53 0.80
N ALA A 94 14.50 -2.54 0.40
CA ALA A 94 15.01 -3.87 0.04
C ALA A 94 15.94 -3.89 -1.19
N LYS A 95 15.95 -2.82 -2.01
CA LYS A 95 16.88 -2.64 -3.14
C LYS A 95 18.11 -1.80 -2.80
N GLN A 96 18.22 -1.29 -1.58
CA GLN A 96 19.36 -0.53 -1.07
C GLN A 96 19.77 0.63 -1.99
N PRO A 97 18.87 1.59 -2.27
CA PRO A 97 19.21 2.76 -3.08
C PRO A 97 20.29 3.60 -2.40
N LYS A 98 20.92 4.51 -3.16
CA LYS A 98 21.97 5.43 -2.66
C LYS A 98 21.53 6.24 -1.44
N GLY A 99 20.24 6.55 -1.38
CA GLY A 99 19.62 7.26 -0.28
C GLY A 99 18.12 7.37 -0.47
N MET A 100 17.41 7.56 0.63
CA MET A 100 15.97 7.76 0.67
C MET A 100 15.68 9.04 1.44
N VAL A 101 14.73 9.84 0.95
CA VAL A 101 14.28 11.08 1.59
C VAL A 101 12.76 11.08 1.66
N ILE A 102 12.18 11.52 2.76
CA ILE A 102 10.73 11.65 2.94
C ILE A 102 10.37 13.12 3.11
N ALA A 103 9.60 13.65 2.16
CA ALA A 103 9.03 14.98 2.22
C ALA A 103 7.58 14.91 2.66
N ASN A 104 7.18 15.67 3.68
CA ASN A 104 5.77 15.70 4.11
C ASN A 104 5.43 17.02 4.81
N ARG A 105 4.20 17.51 4.58
CA ARG A 105 3.67 18.72 5.24
C ARG A 105 3.78 18.66 6.77
N SER A 106 3.64 17.47 7.36
CA SER A 106 3.84 17.25 8.81
C SER A 106 5.17 16.55 9.02
N LEU A 107 6.14 17.28 9.58
CA LEU A 107 7.49 16.79 9.90
C LEU A 107 7.45 15.53 10.77
N ASP A 108 6.66 15.53 11.85
CA ASP A 108 6.53 14.39 12.77
C ASP A 108 6.20 13.07 12.05
N ARG A 109 5.34 13.13 11.01
CA ARG A 109 4.96 11.95 10.22
C ARG A 109 6.08 11.51 9.28
N ALA A 110 6.83 12.46 8.71
CA ALA A 110 7.99 12.13 7.89
C ALA A 110 9.10 11.49 8.74
N GLU A 111 9.40 12.05 9.91
CA GLU A 111 10.39 11.53 10.86
C GLU A 111 10.08 10.09 11.29
N LEU A 112 8.82 9.84 11.67
CA LEU A 112 8.38 8.49 12.07
C LEU A 112 8.63 7.46 10.95
N LEU A 113 8.30 7.82 9.72
CA LEU A 113 8.47 6.93 8.57
C LEU A 113 9.95 6.80 8.19
N ALA A 114 10.71 7.89 8.25
CA ALA A 114 12.11 7.94 7.87
C ALA A 114 12.98 7.11 8.81
N HIS A 115 12.71 7.17 10.11
CA HIS A 115 13.40 6.38 11.13
C HIS A 115 13.29 4.86 10.88
N ARG A 116 12.19 4.39 10.30
CA ARG A 116 12.00 2.96 10.00
C ARG A 116 12.91 2.44 8.89
N PHE A 117 13.36 3.32 7.99
CA PHE A 117 14.15 2.95 6.82
C PHE A 117 15.54 3.60 6.77
N GLY A 118 15.91 4.37 7.79
CA GLY A 118 17.15 5.15 7.79
C GLY A 118 17.18 6.22 6.69
N ALA A 119 16.01 6.80 6.38
CA ALA A 119 15.88 7.85 5.38
C ALA A 119 16.09 9.24 6.00
N ASP A 120 16.43 10.22 5.18
CA ASP A 120 16.45 11.63 5.57
C ASP A 120 15.04 12.23 5.49
N VAL A 121 14.83 13.36 6.17
CA VAL A 121 13.56 14.10 6.18
C VAL A 121 13.74 15.45 5.51
N MET A 122 12.74 15.85 4.73
CA MET A 122 12.62 17.18 4.16
C MET A 122 11.23 17.77 4.48
N PRO A 123 11.11 19.07 4.78
CA PRO A 123 9.82 19.73 4.94
C PRO A 123 9.02 19.83 3.64
#